data_AF-A0A950G6A2-F1
#
_entry.id   AF-A0A950G6A2-F1
#
_cell.length_a   1.000
_cell.length_b   1.000
_cell.length_c   1.000
_cell.angle_alpha   90.00
_cell.angle_beta   90.00
_cell.angle_gamma   90.00
#
_symmetry.space_group_name_H-M   'P 1'
#
loop_
_entity.id
_entity.type
_entity.pdbx_description
1 polymer ?
#
loop_
_entity_poly.entity_id
_entity_poly.type
_entity_poly.pdbx_seq_one_letter_code
_entity_poly.pdbx_strand_id
1 'polypeptide(L)'
;RKISYGEGVERVFPLYSPSIAEITVVRRGDVRRAKLYYLRGRSGKSARIAEKSRTTGGASAATVTDATAPATASAESEANAAE
;
A
#
# COMPACT_ATOMS: atom_id res chain seq x y z
N ARG A 1 -1.92 -3.44 -14.79
CA ARG A 1 -1.04 -3.89 -15.91
C ARG A 1 0.40 -3.91 -15.43
N LYS A 2 1.17 -4.93 -15.79
CA LYS A 2 2.64 -5.03 -15.59
C LYS A 2 3.25 -5.53 -16.90
N ILE A 3 4.40 -4.99 -17.29
CA ILE A 3 5.18 -5.57 -18.38
C ILE A 3 6.08 -6.63 -17.75
N SER A 4 5.94 -7.87 -18.18
CA SER A 4 6.73 -9.02 -17.72
C SER A 4 7.42 -9.60 -18.95
N TYR A 5 8.74 -9.71 -18.93
CA TYR A 5 9.53 -10.30 -20.02
C TYR A 5 9.24 -9.71 -21.42
N GLY A 6 8.99 -8.40 -21.49
CA GLY A 6 8.66 -7.72 -22.75
C GLY A 6 7.18 -7.77 -23.15
N GLU A 7 6.37 -8.61 -22.50
CA GLU A 7 4.94 -8.73 -22.79
C GLU A 7 4.06 -7.98 -21.79
N GLY A 8 2.98 -7.37 -22.28
CA GLY A 8 2.04 -6.61 -21.47
C GLY A 8 1.00 -7.51 -20.80
N VAL A 9 1.09 -7.69 -19.49
CA VAL A 9 0.15 -8.52 -18.71
C VAL A 9 -0.87 -7.66 -17.98
N GLU A 10 -2.15 -7.98 -18.18
CA GLU A 10 -3.27 -7.42 -17.42
C GLU A 10 -3.83 -8.49 -16.48
N ARG A 11 -4.05 -8.13 -15.21
CA ARG A 11 -4.61 -9.01 -14.19
C ARG A 11 -5.78 -8.31 -13.52
N VAL A 12 -6.82 -9.08 -13.23
CA VAL A 12 -7.99 -8.66 -12.44
C VAL A 12 -7.96 -9.48 -11.16
N PHE A 13 -8.01 -8.81 -10.01
CA PHE A 13 -7.98 -9.45 -8.70
C PHE A 13 -9.36 -9.27 -8.04
N PRO A 14 -10.11 -10.35 -7.77
CA PRO A 14 -11.35 -10.26 -7.00
C PRO A 14 -11.03 -9.91 -5.55
N LEU A 15 -11.76 -8.97 -4.95
CA LEU A 15 -11.44 -8.44 -3.61
C LEU A 15 -11.58 -9.46 -2.48
N TYR A 16 -12.47 -10.44 -2.62
CA TYR A 16 -12.78 -11.42 -1.58
C TYR A 16 -12.33 -12.85 -1.95
N SER A 17 -11.35 -12.99 -2.83
CA SER A 17 -10.84 -14.30 -3.22
C SER A 17 -9.88 -14.87 -2.16
N PRO A 18 -10.02 -16.14 -1.76
CA PRO A 18 -9.09 -16.78 -0.82
C PRO A 18 -7.68 -16.98 -1.41
N SER A 19 -7.51 -16.85 -2.73
CA SER A 19 -6.20 -16.96 -3.39
C SER A 19 -5.30 -15.73 -3.18
N ILE A 20 -5.79 -14.67 -2.54
CA ILE A 20 -5.04 -13.42 -2.31
C ILE A 20 -4.71 -13.33 -0.82
N ALA A 21 -3.42 -13.23 -0.48
CA ALA A 21 -2.98 -13.10 0.89
C ALA A 21 -3.16 -11.67 1.44
N GLU A 22 -2.63 -10.67 0.73
CA GLU A 22 -2.67 -9.27 1.18
C GLU A 22 -2.62 -8.32 -0.04
N ILE A 23 -3.24 -7.14 0.09
CA ILE A 23 -3.17 -6.06 -0.90
C ILE A 23 -2.51 -4.84 -0.23
N THR A 24 -1.24 -4.60 -0.54
CA THR A 24 -0.48 -3.44 -0.05
C THR A 24 -0.39 -2.34 -1.11
N VAL A 25 -0.58 -1.08 -0.69
CA VAL A 25 -0.44 0.08 -1.59
C VAL A 25 1.02 0.51 -1.65
N VAL A 26 1.72 0.14 -2.72
CA VAL A 26 3.13 0.49 -2.90
C VAL A 26 3.34 1.98 -3.15
N ARG A 27 2.53 2.59 -4.04
CA ARG A 27 2.64 4.00 -4.42
C ARG A 27 1.31 4.57 -4.86
N ARG A 28 1.06 5.85 -4.56
CA ARG A 28 -0.14 6.58 -5.01
C ARG A 28 0.20 7.41 -6.24
N GLY A 29 -0.36 7.07 -7.39
CA GLY A 29 -0.20 7.85 -8.62
C GLY A 29 -1.21 8.99 -8.70
N ASP A 30 -0.80 10.13 -9.27
CA ASP A 30 -1.70 11.21 -9.63
C ASP A 30 -2.31 10.98 -11.01
N VAL A 31 -3.63 10.79 -11.07
CA VAL A 31 -4.38 10.48 -12.29
C VAL A 31 -5.68 11.25 -12.35
N ARG A 32 -6.04 11.72 -13.55
CA ARG A 32 -7.27 12.49 -13.80
C ARG A 32 -8.49 11.62 -14.15
N ARG A 33 -8.26 10.39 -14.62
CA ARG A 33 -9.30 9.46 -15.09
C ARG A 33 -9.34 8.24 -14.17
N ALA A 34 -10.55 7.79 -13.82
CA ALA A 34 -10.74 6.57 -13.03
C ALA A 34 -10.35 5.30 -13.80
N LYS A 35 -10.67 5.25 -15.11
CA LYS A 35 -10.31 4.12 -15.98
C LYS A 35 -9.04 4.44 -16.77
N LEU A 36 -7.98 3.68 -16.52
CA LEU A 36 -6.63 3.91 -17.09
C LEU A 36 -6.37 3.16 -18.41
N TYR A 37 -7.41 2.90 -19.21
CA TYR A 37 -7.27 2.14 -20.47
C TYR A 37 -6.33 2.79 -21.49
N TYR A 38 -6.16 4.11 -21.41
CA TYR A 38 -5.22 4.85 -22.26
C TYR A 38 -3.75 4.41 -22.08
N LEU A 39 -3.42 3.73 -20.97
CA LEU A 39 -2.09 3.15 -20.76
C LEU A 39 -1.81 1.92 -21.62
N ARG A 40 -2.82 1.34 -22.30
CA ARG A 40 -2.62 0.22 -23.23
C ARG A 40 -1.85 0.66 -24.49
N GLY A 41 -2.17 1.85 -25.01
CA GLY A 41 -1.52 2.42 -26.20
C GLY A 41 -0.26 3.25 -25.89
N ARG A 42 0.15 3.35 -24.62
CA ARG A 42 1.33 4.13 -24.22
C ARG A 42 2.46 3.22 -23.74
N SER A 43 3.69 3.54 -24.14
CA SER A 43 4.91 2.83 -23.75
C SER A 43 6.00 3.79 -23.26
N GLY A 44 6.98 3.26 -22.54
CA GLY A 44 8.15 4.01 -22.05
C GLY A 44 7.78 5.12 -21.06
N LYS A 45 8.42 6.29 -21.21
CA LYS A 45 8.24 7.45 -20.32
C LYS A 45 6.80 7.96 -20.29
N SER A 46 6.09 7.87 -21.42
CA SER A 46 4.70 8.34 -21.55
C SER A 46 3.67 7.53 -20.76
N ALA A 47 4.04 6.29 -20.38
CA ALA A 47 3.20 5.41 -19.57
C ALA A 47 3.48 5.53 -18.07
N ARG A 48 4.55 6.24 -17.67
CA ARG A 48 4.86 6.46 -16.24
C ARG A 48 3.89 7.48 -15.67
N ILE A 49 3.20 7.09 -14.60
CA ILE A 49 2.34 7.95 -13.80
C ILE A 49 3.19 8.62 -12.71
N ALA A 50 3.09 9.94 -12.63
CA ALA A 50 3.70 10.76 -11.58
C ALA A 50 3.11 10.40 -10.21
N GLU A 51 3.94 10.50 -9.17
CA GLU A 51 3.49 10.24 -7.81
C GLU A 51 2.66 11.41 -7.28
N LYS A 52 1.60 11.10 -6.54
CA LYS A 52 0.82 12.12 -5.84
C LYS A 52 1.58 12.56 -4.60
N SER A 53 2.33 13.65 -4.76
CA SER A 53 2.95 14.37 -3.65
C SER A 53 1.88 14.75 -2.61
N ARG A 54 2.04 14.32 -1.36
CA ARG A 54 1.27 14.82 -0.22
C ARG A 54 1.75 16.22 0.18
N THR A 55 1.89 17.13 -0.78
CA THR A 55 2.17 18.54 -0.49
C THR A 55 0.85 19.28 -0.44
N THR A 56 0.12 19.08 0.65
CA THR A 56 -0.85 20.06 1.13
C THR A 56 -0.22 20.75 2.32
N GLY A 57 0.48 21.87 2.06
CA GLY A 57 0.55 22.93 3.05
C GLY A 57 -0.85 23.53 3.16
N GLY A 58 -1.45 23.44 4.36
CA GLY A 58 -2.78 23.97 4.65
C GLY A 58 -3.48 23.21 5.78
N ALA A 59 -3.41 23.78 6.97
CA ALA A 59 -3.91 23.31 8.27
C ALA A 59 -5.40 22.87 8.33
N SER A 60 -5.63 21.79 9.08
CA SER A 60 -6.82 21.52 9.93
C SER A 60 -6.55 20.20 10.67
N ALA A 61 -6.04 20.21 11.92
CA ALA A 61 -6.77 20.44 13.16
C ALA A 61 -7.89 19.41 13.42
N ALA A 62 -7.50 18.22 13.88
CA ALA A 62 -8.29 17.40 14.80
C ALA A 62 -7.36 16.44 15.55
N THR A 63 -6.93 16.89 16.72
CA THR A 63 -6.44 16.07 17.82
C THR A 63 -7.44 14.94 18.07
N VAL A 64 -7.06 13.70 17.77
CA VAL A 64 -7.66 12.53 18.40
C VAL A 64 -6.62 12.00 19.37
N THR A 65 -6.68 12.51 20.60
CA THR A 65 -6.22 11.80 21.77
C THR A 65 -7.09 10.56 21.91
N ASP A 66 -6.59 9.40 21.51
CA ASP A 66 -6.98 8.16 22.18
C ASP A 66 -5.81 7.71 23.03
N ALA A 67 -5.83 8.17 24.27
CA ALA A 67 -5.09 7.55 25.34
C ALA A 67 -5.83 6.26 25.69
N THR A 68 -5.25 5.11 25.38
CA THR A 68 -5.30 3.92 26.24
C THR A 68 -4.13 3.01 25.86
N ALA A 69 -2.98 3.30 26.46
CA ALA A 69 -2.10 2.23 26.91
C ALA A 69 -2.74 1.63 28.17
N PRO A 70 -2.62 0.32 28.37
CA PRO A 70 -2.30 -0.17 29.69
C PRO A 70 -1.00 -0.97 29.63
N ALA A 71 0.05 -0.37 30.17
CA ALA A 71 1.19 -1.10 30.68
C ALA A 71 0.86 -1.59 32.10
N THR A 72 0.70 -2.90 32.26
CA THR A 72 0.98 -3.69 33.49
C THR A 72 0.85 -5.17 33.04
N ALA A 73 1.75 -6.12 33.27
CA ALA A 73 2.70 -6.28 34.36
C ALA A 73 3.95 -7.05 33.92
N SER A 74 5.00 -6.80 34.68
CA SER A 74 6.34 -7.39 34.66
C SER A 74 6.36 -8.87 35.09
N ALA A 75 7.35 -9.59 34.55
CA ALA A 75 8.19 -10.59 35.22
C ALA A 75 7.61 -11.94 35.72
N GLU A 76 7.92 -13.01 34.96
CA GLU A 76 8.36 -14.34 35.47
C GLU A 76 9.41 -14.84 34.45
N SER A 77 10.71 -14.67 34.72
CA SER A 77 11.66 -15.60 35.38
C SER A 77 12.07 -16.80 34.52
N GLU A 78 13.34 -16.75 34.09
CA GLU A 78 14.35 -17.81 34.15
C GLU A 78 13.86 -19.26 34.30
N ALA A 79 14.11 -20.09 33.29
CA ALA A 79 14.81 -21.38 33.39
C ALA A 79 14.51 -22.26 32.16
N ASN A 80 15.53 -22.48 31.33
CA ASN A 80 15.86 -23.83 30.83
C ASN A 80 17.27 -23.78 30.23
N ALA A 81 18.22 -23.90 31.14
CA ALA A 81 19.51 -24.51 30.86
C ALA A 81 19.35 -26.04 30.99
N ALA A 82 20.05 -26.78 30.13
CA ALA A 82 20.35 -28.21 30.20
C ALA A 82 19.20 -29.21 29.95
N GLU A 83 19.12 -29.74 28.73
CA GLU A 83 19.68 -31.05 28.33
C GLU A 83 19.90 -31.09 26.81
#